data_AF-A0A6I2ZMA7-F1
#
_entry.id   AF-A0A6I2ZMA7-F1
#
_cell.length_a   1.000
_cell.length_b   1.000
_cell.length_c   1.000
_cell.angle_alpha   90.00
_cell.angle_beta   90.00
_cell.angle_gamma   90.00
#
_symmetry.space_group_name_H-M   'P 1'
#
loop_
_entity.id
_entity.type
_entity.pdbx_description
1 polymer ?
#
loop_
_entity_poly.entity_id
_entity_poly.type
_entity_poly.pdbx_seq_one_letter_code
_entity_poly.pdbx_strand_id
1 'polypeptide(L)'
;THILSWIGMLLVGALVWMPLGWIAVGPVAGIALALGWACGYFFYEYQHAVAHRRAPKNRYQRWVRQNHFQHHFGHPMKNHGVSTLIWDKVFGTYVQTELVRVPRRLALPWMVENGELLPEFTDTYILVGALDDSERLAAIDRARAFASIAPPD
;
A
#
# COMPACT_ATOMS: atom_id res chain seq x y z
N THR A 1 5.29 -1.38 -16.35
CA THR A 1 5.13 0.00 -15.85
C THR A 1 6.16 0.44 -14.82
N HIS A 2 7.12 -0.38 -14.37
CA HIS A 2 8.09 0.05 -13.34
C HIS A 2 9.16 1.05 -13.85
N ILE A 3 9.63 0.95 -15.09
CA ILE A 3 10.80 1.71 -15.55
C ILE A 3 10.58 3.23 -15.58
N LEU A 4 9.38 3.68 -15.98
CA LEU A 4 9.04 5.10 -16.01
C LEU A 4 8.99 5.70 -14.60
N SER A 5 8.45 4.97 -13.62
CA SER A 5 8.43 5.41 -12.22
C SER A 5 9.84 5.54 -11.64
N TRP A 6 10.74 4.59 -11.95
CA TRP A 6 12.14 4.65 -11.53
C TRP A 6 12.89 5.83 -12.16
N ILE A 7 12.70 6.08 -13.45
CA ILE A 7 13.29 7.24 -14.14
C ILE A 7 12.79 8.54 -13.50
N GLY A 8 11.48 8.69 -13.33
CA GLY A 8 10.90 9.89 -12.72
C GLY A 8 11.41 10.12 -11.30
N MET A 9 11.46 9.08 -10.47
CA MET A 9 12.01 9.16 -9.11
C MET A 9 13.48 9.60 -9.10
N LEU A 10 14.32 9.03 -9.97
CA LEU A 10 15.73 9.38 -10.06
C LEU A 10 15.93 10.82 -10.53
N LEU A 11 15.10 11.28 -11.49
CA LEU A 11 15.10 12.67 -11.94
C LEU A 11 14.72 13.63 -10.81
N VAL A 12 13.73 13.31 -9.98
CA VAL A 12 13.41 14.13 -8.79
C VAL A 12 14.59 14.15 -7.81
N GLY A 13 15.22 13.01 -7.56
CA GLY A 13 16.42 12.95 -6.72
C GLY A 13 17.56 13.83 -7.23
N ALA A 14 17.87 13.73 -8.52
CA ALA A 14 18.99 14.43 -9.14
C ALA A 14 18.73 15.92 -9.41
N LEU A 15 17.50 16.29 -9.79
CA LEU A 15 17.17 17.65 -10.22
C LEU A 15 16.52 18.50 -9.12
N VAL A 16 16.00 17.88 -8.06
CA VAL A 16 15.35 18.60 -6.94
C VAL A 16 16.15 18.39 -5.66
N TRP A 17 16.24 17.15 -5.18
CA TRP A 17 16.81 16.90 -3.85
C TRP A 17 18.32 17.15 -3.77
N MET A 18 19.09 16.75 -4.79
CA MET A 18 20.54 16.99 -4.81
C MET A 18 20.88 18.50 -4.82
N PRO A 19 20.32 19.33 -5.73
CA PRO A 19 20.57 20.77 -5.70
C PRO A 19 20.13 21.43 -4.40
N LEU A 20 18.97 21.05 -3.84
CA LEU A 20 18.49 21.61 -2.57
C LEU A 20 19.47 21.33 -1.42
N GLY A 21 19.90 20.08 -1.26
CA GLY A 21 20.88 19.72 -0.22
C GLY A 21 22.24 20.39 -0.46
N TRP A 22 22.64 20.53 -1.73
CA TRP A 22 23.87 21.21 -2.10
C TRP A 22 23.86 22.67 -1.68
N ILE A 23 22.82 23.42 -2.07
CA ILE A 23 22.71 24.86 -1.82
C ILE A 23 22.53 25.13 -0.32
N ALA A 24 21.74 24.31 0.38
CA ALA A 24 21.42 24.55 1.78
C ALA A 24 22.58 24.24 2.75
N VAL A 25 23.41 23.24 2.43
CA VAL A 25 24.43 22.73 3.38
C VAL A 25 25.77 22.46 2.70
N GLY A 26 25.76 21.86 1.51
CA GLY A 26 26.98 21.63 0.72
C GLY A 26 26.92 20.35 -0.13
N PRO A 27 27.94 20.12 -0.98
CA PRO A 27 27.91 19.05 -1.99
C PRO A 27 27.63 17.65 -1.41
N VAL A 28 28.25 17.31 -0.28
CA VAL A 28 28.06 16.02 0.39
C VAL A 28 26.60 15.84 0.84
N ALA A 29 25.98 16.89 1.38
CA ALA A 29 24.58 16.84 1.80
C ALA A 29 23.63 16.69 0.60
N GLY A 30 23.92 17.34 -0.53
CA GLY A 30 23.17 17.15 -1.77
C GLY A 30 23.19 15.70 -2.25
N ILE A 31 24.37 15.09 -2.31
CA ILE A 31 24.51 13.68 -2.70
C ILE A 31 23.78 12.77 -1.70
N ALA A 32 23.98 12.98 -0.40
CA ALA A 32 23.35 12.18 0.64
C ALA A 32 21.82 12.26 0.59
N LEU A 33 21.25 13.43 0.34
CA LEU A 33 19.80 13.62 0.26
C LEU A 33 19.19 12.91 -0.95
N ALA A 34 19.83 12.97 -2.11
CA ALA A 34 19.38 12.26 -3.31
C ALA A 34 19.50 10.74 -3.19
N LEU A 35 20.57 10.24 -2.57
CA LEU A 35 20.71 8.81 -2.26
C LEU A 35 19.66 8.36 -1.24
N GLY A 36 19.45 9.15 -0.17
CA GLY A 36 18.42 8.89 0.83
C GLY A 36 17.02 8.83 0.23
N TRP A 37 16.71 9.74 -0.71
CA TRP A 37 15.47 9.73 -1.48
C TRP A 37 15.29 8.42 -2.27
N ALA A 38 16.30 8.01 -3.03
CA ALA A 38 16.25 6.78 -3.81
C ALA A 38 16.13 5.52 -2.93
N CYS A 39 16.88 5.46 -1.83
CA CYS A 39 16.80 4.37 -0.85
C CYS A 39 15.41 4.31 -0.19
N GLY A 40 14.85 5.46 0.20
CA GLY A 40 13.51 5.55 0.76
C GLY A 40 12.44 5.03 -0.20
N TYR A 41 12.50 5.47 -1.46
CA TYR A 41 11.59 4.99 -2.51
C TYR A 41 11.72 3.49 -2.75
N PHE A 42 12.94 2.96 -2.82
CA PHE A 42 13.18 1.52 -2.95
C PHE A 42 12.52 0.75 -1.79
N PHE A 43 12.71 1.20 -0.56
CA PHE A 43 12.15 0.50 0.60
C PHE A 43 10.62 0.58 0.61
N TYR A 44 10.03 1.71 0.20
CA TYR A 44 8.59 1.85 -0.01
C TYR A 44 8.07 0.82 -1.03
N GLU A 45 8.63 0.80 -2.24
CA GLU A 45 8.22 -0.12 -3.31
C GLU A 45 8.41 -1.58 -2.90
N TYR A 46 9.53 -1.91 -2.26
CA TYR A 46 9.82 -3.25 -1.78
C TYR A 46 8.74 -3.74 -0.81
N GLN A 47 8.40 -2.94 0.19
CA GLN A 47 7.36 -3.31 1.16
C GLN A 47 5.99 -3.41 0.52
N HIS A 48 5.65 -2.46 -0.35
CA HIS A 48 4.40 -2.48 -1.10
C HIS A 48 4.28 -3.76 -1.93
N ALA A 49 5.33 -4.14 -2.65
CA ALA A 49 5.37 -5.36 -3.44
C ALA A 49 5.31 -6.63 -2.59
N VAL A 50 6.03 -6.67 -1.47
CA VAL A 50 6.01 -7.82 -0.54
C VAL A 50 4.64 -7.97 0.12
N ALA A 51 3.96 -6.87 0.46
CA ALA A 51 2.62 -6.87 1.04
C ALA A 51 1.64 -7.68 0.17
N HIS A 52 1.72 -7.51 -1.15
CA HIS A 52 0.85 -8.16 -2.12
C HIS A 52 1.29 -9.57 -2.55
N ARG A 53 2.51 -10.00 -2.25
CA ARG A 53 3.07 -11.25 -2.82
C ARG A 53 3.37 -12.36 -1.82
N ARG A 54 3.54 -12.04 -0.53
CA ARG A 54 4.00 -13.00 0.49
C ARG A 54 3.23 -12.81 1.79
N ALA A 55 3.11 -13.85 2.59
CA ALA A 55 2.57 -13.76 3.96
C ALA A 55 3.49 -12.92 4.88
N PRO A 56 2.94 -12.24 5.91
CA PRO A 56 3.73 -11.52 6.91
C PRO A 56 4.61 -12.49 7.72
N LYS A 57 5.87 -12.11 7.94
CA LYS A 57 6.82 -12.87 8.77
C LYS A 57 7.05 -12.27 10.16
N ASN A 58 6.62 -11.03 10.37
CA ASN A 58 6.84 -10.31 11.62
C ASN A 58 5.75 -9.25 11.85
N ARG A 59 5.75 -8.66 13.06
CA ARG A 59 4.76 -7.66 13.49
C ARG A 59 4.70 -6.45 12.58
N TYR A 60 5.85 -5.99 12.08
CA TYR A 60 5.90 -4.84 11.16
C TYR A 60 5.22 -5.16 9.83
N GLN A 61 5.53 -6.31 9.22
CA GLN A 61 4.91 -6.72 7.97
C GLN A 61 3.40 -6.97 8.11
N ARG A 62 2.95 -7.46 9.27
CA ARG A 62 1.51 -7.58 9.59
C ARG A 62 0.87 -6.19 9.62
N TRP A 63 1.48 -5.24 10.34
CA TRP A 63 1.01 -3.86 10.43
C TRP A 63 0.98 -3.15 9.07
N VAL A 64 2.04 -3.23 8.27
CA VAL A 64 2.08 -2.61 6.92
C VAL A 64 0.88 -3.08 6.12
N ARG A 65 0.62 -4.39 6.13
CA ARG A 65 -0.45 -5.00 5.35
C ARG A 65 -1.84 -4.68 5.87
N GLN A 66 -2.04 -4.64 7.19
CA GLN A 66 -3.32 -4.23 7.78
C GLN A 66 -3.72 -2.81 7.31
N ASN A 67 -2.79 -1.86 7.38
CA ASN A 67 -3.07 -0.49 6.96
C ASN A 67 -3.22 -0.38 5.43
N HIS A 68 -2.31 -1.02 4.69
CA HIS A 68 -2.30 -0.98 3.24
C HIS A 68 -3.53 -1.66 2.60
N PHE A 69 -3.99 -2.77 3.16
CA PHE A 69 -5.19 -3.45 2.67
C PHE A 69 -6.45 -2.76 3.14
N GLN A 70 -6.45 -2.09 4.30
CA GLN A 70 -7.53 -1.18 4.65
C GLN A 70 -7.66 -0.04 3.63
N HIS A 71 -6.55 0.51 3.16
CA HIS A 71 -6.56 1.48 2.07
C HIS A 71 -7.15 0.89 0.78
N HIS A 72 -6.68 -0.29 0.36
CA HIS A 72 -7.14 -0.90 -0.90
C HIS A 72 -8.59 -1.41 -0.88
N PHE A 73 -9.05 -1.99 0.23
CA PHE A 73 -10.30 -2.73 0.29
C PHE A 73 -11.35 -2.09 1.19
N GLY A 74 -10.92 -1.28 2.17
CA GLY A 74 -11.80 -0.64 3.14
C GLY A 74 -12.13 0.81 2.77
N HIS A 75 -11.17 1.72 2.88
CA HIS A 75 -11.42 3.14 2.63
C HIS A 75 -10.28 3.75 1.80
N PRO A 76 -10.43 3.88 0.46
CA PRO A 76 -9.38 4.36 -0.44
C PRO A 76 -8.81 5.75 -0.09
N MET A 77 -9.59 6.58 0.60
CA MET A 77 -9.18 7.91 1.06
C MET A 77 -8.60 7.95 2.49
N LYS A 78 -8.21 6.79 3.04
CA LYS A 78 -7.60 6.65 4.37
C LYS A 78 -6.36 5.75 4.31
N ASN A 79 -5.49 5.83 5.32
CA ASN A 79 -4.28 5.02 5.50
C ASN A 79 -3.39 4.95 4.23
N HIS A 80 -3.07 6.11 3.65
CA HIS A 80 -2.25 6.21 2.44
C HIS A 80 -0.81 5.75 2.65
N GLY A 81 -0.31 5.86 3.89
CA GLY A 81 1.05 5.50 4.25
C GLY A 81 1.28 3.99 4.30
N VAL A 82 2.19 3.50 3.45
CA VAL A 82 2.59 2.09 3.43
C VAL A 82 3.68 1.81 4.46
N SER A 83 4.79 2.56 4.39
CA SER A 83 5.97 2.33 5.25
C SER A 83 5.84 2.95 6.63
N THR A 84 5.05 4.02 6.76
CA THR A 84 4.82 4.81 7.97
C THR A 84 3.45 5.49 7.90
N LEU A 85 2.78 5.63 9.06
CA LEU A 85 1.50 6.35 9.19
C LEU A 85 1.64 7.79 9.68
N ILE A 86 2.87 8.30 9.80
CA ILE A 86 3.12 9.66 10.30
C ILE A 86 2.31 10.68 9.50
N TRP A 87 2.37 10.58 8.17
CA TRP A 87 1.64 11.51 7.30
C TRP A 87 0.13 11.31 7.37
N ASP A 88 -0.36 10.09 7.56
CA ASP A 88 -1.80 9.88 7.77
C ASP A 88 -2.32 10.54 9.05
N LYS A 89 -1.51 10.57 10.11
CA LYS A 89 -1.86 11.29 11.34
C LYS A 89 -1.79 12.79 11.14
N VAL A 90 -0.76 13.30 10.45
CA VAL A 90 -0.60 14.72 10.15
C VAL A 90 -1.77 15.24 9.31
N PHE A 91 -2.24 14.47 8.34
CA PHE A 91 -3.29 14.89 7.42
C PHE A 91 -4.70 14.38 7.80
N GLY A 92 -4.86 13.71 8.95
CA GLY A 92 -6.17 13.23 9.42
C GLY A 92 -6.78 12.11 8.57
N THR A 93 -5.95 11.36 7.85
CA THR A 93 -6.34 10.19 7.04
C THR A 93 -6.10 8.86 7.75
N TYR A 94 -5.57 8.88 8.97
CA TYR A 94 -5.39 7.67 9.77
C TYR A 94 -6.72 7.11 10.29
N VAL A 95 -6.92 5.81 10.10
CA VAL A 95 -7.99 5.03 10.73
C VAL A 95 -7.38 3.77 11.32
N GLN A 96 -7.78 3.45 12.55
CA GLN A 96 -7.40 2.20 13.19
C GLN A 96 -8.14 1.04 12.54
N THR A 97 -7.39 0.07 12.01
CA THR A 97 -7.94 -1.13 11.40
C THR A 97 -7.92 -2.28 12.41
N GLU A 98 -9.10 -2.74 12.82
CA GLU A 98 -9.22 -3.94 13.66
C GLU A 98 -9.27 -5.21 12.81
N LEU A 99 -10.15 -5.24 11.80
CA LEU A 99 -10.27 -6.32 10.82
C LEU A 99 -10.29 -5.74 9.40
N VAL A 100 -9.50 -6.34 8.51
CA VAL A 100 -9.46 -5.97 7.09
C VAL A 100 -10.47 -6.82 6.32
N ARG A 101 -11.43 -6.17 5.68
CA ARG A 101 -12.37 -6.80 4.75
C ARG A 101 -11.68 -7.03 3.40
N VAL A 102 -11.46 -8.27 3.03
CA VAL A 102 -10.83 -8.64 1.74
C VAL A 102 -11.89 -9.25 0.83
N PRO A 103 -12.20 -8.63 -0.33
CA PRO A 103 -13.08 -9.25 -1.31
C PRO A 103 -12.54 -10.61 -1.75
N ARG A 104 -13.38 -11.66 -1.76
CA ARG A 104 -12.95 -13.04 -2.10
C ARG A 104 -12.17 -13.12 -3.41
N ARG A 105 -12.56 -12.35 -4.43
CA ARG A 105 -11.86 -12.27 -5.73
C ARG A 105 -10.45 -11.65 -5.67
N LEU A 106 -10.16 -10.84 -4.65
CA LEU A 106 -8.88 -10.16 -4.43
C LEU A 106 -8.07 -10.83 -3.31
N ALA A 107 -8.58 -11.93 -2.75
CA ALA A 107 -7.87 -12.70 -1.75
C ALA A 107 -6.56 -13.23 -2.34
N LEU A 108 -5.48 -13.02 -1.60
CA LEU A 108 -4.15 -13.40 -2.07
C LEU A 108 -3.92 -14.89 -1.82
N PRO A 109 -3.18 -15.60 -2.69
CA PRO A 109 -3.00 -17.06 -2.57
C PRO A 109 -2.40 -17.51 -1.25
N TRP A 110 -1.60 -16.67 -0.59
CA TRP A 110 -0.99 -17.00 0.70
C TRP A 110 -1.98 -16.88 1.87
N MET A 111 -3.17 -16.32 1.66
CA MET A 111 -4.19 -16.13 2.70
C MET A 111 -5.23 -17.24 2.75
N VAL A 112 -5.43 -17.95 1.63
CA VAL A 112 -6.59 -18.82 1.43
C VAL A 112 -6.20 -20.22 0.98
N GLU A 113 -6.97 -21.20 1.42
CA GLU A 113 -6.91 -22.58 0.96
C GLU A 113 -8.34 -23.04 0.61
N ASN A 114 -8.53 -23.60 -0.58
CA ASN A 114 -9.86 -24.00 -1.10
C ASN A 114 -10.92 -22.87 -1.06
N GLY A 115 -10.48 -21.61 -1.21
CA GLY A 115 -11.35 -20.44 -1.19
C GLY A 115 -11.72 -19.91 0.19
N GLU A 116 -11.27 -20.57 1.26
CA GLU A 116 -11.49 -20.16 2.65
C GLU A 116 -10.22 -19.59 3.28
N LEU A 117 -10.40 -18.69 4.25
CA LEU A 117 -9.29 -18.02 4.93
C LEU A 117 -8.56 -19.01 5.87
N LEU A 118 -7.23 -19.02 5.81
CA LEU A 118 -6.43 -19.85 6.72
C LEU A 118 -6.60 -19.39 8.18
N PRO A 119 -6.64 -20.32 9.17
CA PRO A 119 -6.90 -20.00 10.58
C PRO A 119 -5.95 -18.93 11.16
N GLU A 120 -4.69 -18.95 10.75
CA GLU A 120 -3.65 -18.00 11.17
C GLU A 120 -3.91 -16.53 10.78
N PHE A 121 -4.86 -16.27 9.87
CA PHE A 121 -5.21 -14.94 9.38
C PHE A 121 -6.57 -14.44 9.84
N THR A 122 -7.35 -15.28 10.53
CA THR A 122 -8.72 -14.97 10.98
C THR A 122 -8.81 -13.86 12.03
N ASP A 123 -7.71 -13.62 12.76
CA ASP A 123 -7.59 -12.53 13.73
C ASP A 123 -7.35 -11.15 13.07
N THR A 124 -7.15 -11.12 11.75
CA THR A 124 -6.74 -9.93 11.01
C THR A 124 -7.62 -9.63 9.81
N TYR A 125 -8.12 -10.66 9.13
CA TYR A 125 -8.86 -10.52 7.88
C TYR A 125 -10.20 -11.22 7.95
N ILE A 126 -11.16 -10.69 7.20
CA ILE A 126 -12.43 -11.36 6.90
C ILE A 126 -12.66 -11.33 5.40
N LEU A 127 -13.14 -12.45 4.84
CA LEU A 127 -13.49 -12.53 3.43
C LEU A 127 -14.90 -11.99 3.21
N VAL A 128 -15.06 -11.09 2.25
CA VAL A 128 -16.36 -10.49 1.89
C VAL A 128 -16.73 -10.74 0.42
N GLY A 129 -18.04 -10.71 0.15
CA GLY A 129 -18.58 -10.96 -1.19
C GLY A 129 -18.74 -12.44 -1.55
N ALA A 130 -19.45 -12.68 -2.64
CA ALA A 130 -19.68 -14.03 -3.18
C ALA A 130 -18.52 -14.45 -4.11
N LEU A 131 -18.36 -15.77 -4.27
CA LEU A 131 -17.63 -16.37 -5.39
C LEU A 131 -18.54 -16.33 -6.63
N ASP A 132 -18.74 -15.13 -7.18
CA ASP A 132 -19.51 -14.90 -8.41
C ASP A 132 -18.61 -14.14 -9.39
N ASP A 133 -18.33 -14.76 -10.53
CA ASP A 133 -17.45 -14.29 -11.59
C ASP A 133 -18.22 -13.62 -12.75
N SER A 134 -19.51 -13.32 -12.56
CA SER A 134 -20.32 -12.67 -13.59
C SER A 134 -19.78 -11.29 -13.99
N GLU A 135 -19.83 -11.00 -15.30
CA GLU A 135 -19.43 -9.70 -15.86
C GLU A 135 -20.19 -8.52 -15.24
N ARG A 136 -21.44 -8.75 -14.83
CA ARG A 136 -22.29 -7.75 -14.17
C ARG A 136 -21.66 -7.27 -12.85
N LEU A 137 -21.22 -8.19 -12.00
CA LEU A 137 -20.54 -7.83 -10.75
C LEU A 137 -19.22 -7.12 -11.03
N ALA A 138 -18.43 -7.64 -11.98
CA ALA A 138 -17.18 -7.00 -12.39
C ALA A 138 -17.37 -5.53 -12.85
N ALA A 139 -18.45 -5.23 -13.56
CA ALA A 139 -18.79 -3.87 -13.97
C ALA A 139 -19.19 -2.96 -12.79
N ILE A 140 -20.04 -3.46 -11.87
CA ILE A 140 -20.45 -2.72 -10.67
C ILE A 140 -19.24 -2.40 -9.78
N ASP A 141 -18.37 -3.38 -9.59
CA ASP A 141 -17.17 -3.22 -8.78
C ASP A 141 -16.15 -2.28 -9.39
N ARG A 142 -15.99 -2.31 -10.72
CA ARG A 142 -15.20 -1.32 -11.44
C ARG A 142 -15.74 0.09 -11.19
N ALA A 143 -17.05 0.28 -11.29
CA ALA A 143 -17.68 1.57 -11.03
C ALA A 143 -17.45 2.04 -9.56
N ARG A 144 -17.56 1.13 -8.59
CA ARG A 144 -17.28 1.43 -7.17
C ARG A 144 -15.82 1.78 -6.93
N ALA A 145 -14.89 1.07 -7.55
CA ALA A 145 -13.45 1.34 -7.42
C ALA A 145 -13.07 2.74 -7.93
N PHE A 146 -13.70 3.20 -9.02
CA PHE A 146 -13.48 4.55 -9.56
C PHE A 146 -14.23 5.66 -8.82
N ALA A 147 -15.25 5.32 -8.02
CA ALA A 147 -15.98 6.30 -7.22
C ALA A 147 -15.22 6.76 -5.97
N SER A 148 -14.12 6.09 -5.60
CA SER A 148 -13.31 6.42 -4.40
C SER A 148 -14.10 6.48 -3.09
N ILE A 149 -15.25 5.82 -3.04
CA ILE A 149 -16.10 5.67 -1.86
C ILE A 149 -15.74 4.40 -1.10
N ALA A 150 -15.91 4.43 0.22
CA ALA A 150 -15.85 3.22 1.02
C ALA A 150 -16.97 2.25 0.60
N PRO A 151 -16.74 0.93 0.61
CA PRO A 151 -17.80 -0.05 0.49
C PRO A 151 -18.83 0.18 1.62
N PRO A 152 -20.13 -0.09 1.36
CA PRO A 152 -21.12 -0.11 2.42
C PRO A 152 -20.76 -1.19 3.47
N ASP A 153 -21.11 -0.91 4.73
CA ASP A 153 -20.81 -1.77 5.89
C ASP A 153 -21.41 -3.17 5.83
#